data_AF-A0A0M2XWB8-F1
#
_entry.id   AF-A0A0M2XWB8-F1
#
_cell.length_a   1.000
_cell.length_b   1.000
_cell.length_c   1.000
_cell.angle_alpha   90.00
_cell.angle_beta   90.00
_cell.angle_gamma   90.00
#
_symmetry.space_group_name_H-M   'P 1'
#
loop_
_entity.id
_entity.type
_entity.pdbx_description
1 polymer ?
#
loop_
_entity_poly.entity_id
_entity_poly.type
_entity_poly.pdbx_seq_one_letter_code
_entity_poly.pdbx_strand_id
1 'polypeptide(L)'
;MNYNAKLHIYPIIIQLLILLLYSPIAASQTVKSLTIASPTQAVLFVTNESDKSTDFIMRLHEKNAAAIFKQVPFSTTNLLVTKTDAKKLTFSVKNQQWTIDVLSLKQRHAMILFDGLGKPKIIYDSNTYLAAAKSILSNNTQVASKNPSSQYNAQHFFDSIAQVQFIPSRQYAAAIIANTALPLYYSQRKNQCDGTYVMQQFSDENEVETGAIVTTVYEEGKELTSNNLSGGNNYFSKRCYNQFGLIDSIQYLQNSKWSNSTIYRYLPNAIVSYDPTLQTATIDHLNSKLQVVKSESIHFLYQRIDWTIYSYDKQNRINEEVSGRNDQRESRVRYAYSDPKTSDYILRQTFDQNDQLTAEIKRSYRANETVDEFYFKGVLQQKSIVKDLGNCTYENWNYNGHGKLTGKYVQTRKPQ
;
A
#
# COMPACT_ATOMS: atom_id res chain seq x y z
N MET A 1 16.92 -31.92 -35.76
CA MET A 1 17.82 -30.75 -35.90
C MET A 1 17.18 -29.56 -35.19
N ASN A 2 18.00 -28.82 -34.45
CA ASN A 2 17.68 -27.94 -33.32
C ASN A 2 16.44 -27.03 -33.42
N TYR A 3 15.51 -27.20 -32.46
CA TYR A 3 14.58 -26.16 -32.03
C TYR A 3 15.17 -25.46 -30.79
N ASN A 4 15.67 -24.24 -30.98
CA ASN A 4 16.01 -23.33 -29.89
C ASN A 4 14.72 -22.66 -29.38
N ALA A 5 14.09 -23.25 -28.37
CA ALA A 5 13.03 -22.61 -27.61
C ALA A 5 13.66 -21.64 -26.59
N LYS A 6 13.64 -20.33 -26.89
CA LYS A 6 13.97 -19.30 -25.90
C LYS A 6 12.79 -19.16 -24.93
N LEU A 7 13.00 -19.65 -23.71
CA LEU A 7 12.14 -19.43 -22.56
C LEU A 7 12.23 -17.93 -22.18
N HIS A 8 11.11 -17.21 -22.26
CA HIS A 8 11.02 -15.82 -21.84
C HIS A 8 10.42 -15.75 -20.42
N ILE A 9 11.23 -15.27 -19.49
CA ILE A 9 10.97 -15.08 -18.07
C ILE A 9 10.56 -13.60 -17.85
N TYR A 10 9.58 -13.32 -16.99
CA TYR A 10 8.95 -11.98 -16.82
C TYR A 10 9.01 -11.49 -15.36
N PRO A 11 9.38 -10.22 -15.03
CA PRO A 11 9.37 -9.57 -13.70
C PRO A 11 8.33 -8.41 -13.55
N ILE A 12 7.65 -8.29 -12.39
CA ILE A 12 6.44 -7.44 -12.06
C ILE A 12 6.20 -7.40 -10.52
N ILE A 13 6.70 -8.33 -9.68
CA ILE A 13 6.39 -8.32 -8.21
C ILE A 13 7.11 -7.23 -7.45
N ILE A 14 8.21 -6.74 -8.00
CA ILE A 14 9.01 -5.72 -7.35
C ILE A 14 8.31 -4.35 -7.46
N GLN A 15 7.38 -4.16 -8.41
CA GLN A 15 6.74 -2.86 -8.66
C GLN A 15 5.67 -2.45 -7.64
N LEU A 16 4.98 -3.39 -6.98
CA LEU A 16 3.95 -3.06 -5.99
C LEU A 16 4.51 -2.90 -4.57
N LEU A 17 5.69 -3.47 -4.26
CA LEU A 17 6.37 -3.29 -2.98
C LEU A 17 7.31 -2.07 -2.96
N ILE A 18 7.85 -1.62 -4.11
CA ILE A 18 8.76 -0.46 -4.19
C ILE A 18 8.02 0.88 -4.23
N LEU A 19 6.78 0.94 -4.73
CA LEU A 19 5.96 2.17 -4.69
C LEU A 19 5.55 2.62 -3.27
N LEU A 20 5.68 1.75 -2.26
CA LEU A 20 5.30 2.03 -0.87
C LEU A 20 6.47 2.41 0.06
N LEU A 21 7.74 2.28 -0.37
CA LEU A 21 8.87 2.40 0.58
C LEU A 21 9.95 3.45 0.28
N TYR A 22 10.04 4.07 -0.90
CA TYR A 22 11.07 5.11 -1.12
C TYR A 22 10.63 6.20 -2.10
N SER A 23 10.19 7.34 -1.56
CA SER A 23 10.28 8.64 -2.24
C SER A 23 11.59 9.31 -1.82
N PRO A 24 12.60 9.50 -2.70
CA PRO A 24 13.62 10.51 -2.44
C PRO A 24 13.03 11.87 -2.80
N ILE A 25 12.83 12.68 -1.76
CA ILE A 25 12.50 14.10 -1.83
C ILE A 25 13.59 14.77 -2.70
N ALA A 26 13.19 15.30 -3.85
CA ALA A 26 13.92 16.37 -4.49
C ALA A 26 13.97 17.53 -3.49
N ALA A 27 15.16 17.85 -2.99
CA ALA A 27 15.41 19.03 -2.18
C ALA A 27 15.22 20.29 -3.03
N SER A 28 13.98 20.70 -3.22
CA SER A 28 13.64 22.10 -3.08
C SER A 28 13.48 22.34 -1.58
N GLN A 29 14.28 23.20 -0.97
CA GLN A 29 13.95 23.73 0.36
C GLN A 29 12.75 24.68 0.26
N THR A 30 11.66 24.23 -0.35
CA THR A 30 10.32 24.67 0.02
C THR A 30 10.11 24.21 1.45
N VAL A 31 10.15 25.14 2.40
CA VAL A 31 9.65 24.95 3.76
C VAL A 31 8.33 24.19 3.64
N LYS A 32 8.24 22.94 4.12
CA LYS A 32 6.98 22.17 4.14
C LYS A 32 5.96 23.04 4.86
N SER A 33 5.05 23.65 4.09
CA SER A 33 4.11 24.65 4.56
C SER A 33 2.72 24.12 4.26
N LEU A 34 1.89 24.00 5.28
CA LEU A 34 0.49 23.60 5.13
C LEU A 34 -0.38 24.85 5.29
N THR A 35 -1.19 25.16 4.28
CA THR A 35 -2.19 26.23 4.36
C THR A 35 -3.58 25.62 4.43
N ILE A 36 -4.33 25.98 5.46
CA ILE A 36 -5.70 25.56 5.72
C ILE A 36 -6.59 26.78 5.45
N ALA A 37 -7.18 26.82 4.26
CA ALA A 37 -8.20 27.81 3.87
C ALA A 37 -9.63 27.23 3.95
N SER A 38 -9.71 25.90 3.96
CA SER A 38 -10.89 25.06 4.19
C SER A 38 -10.36 23.65 4.53
N PRO A 39 -10.96 22.89 5.45
CA PRO A 39 -12.17 23.19 6.23
C PRO A 39 -11.97 24.28 7.29
N THR A 40 -13.07 24.80 7.86
CA THR A 40 -13.05 25.94 8.80
C THR A 40 -12.44 25.63 10.16
N GLN A 41 -12.32 24.35 10.54
CA GLN A 41 -11.72 23.92 11.81
C GLN A 41 -10.64 22.86 11.57
N ALA A 42 -9.66 22.77 12.48
CA ALA A 42 -8.60 21.78 12.39
C ALA A 42 -8.10 21.29 13.76
N VAL A 43 -7.75 20.02 13.81
CA VAL A 43 -7.01 19.36 14.89
C VAL A 43 -5.78 18.72 14.24
N LEU A 44 -4.64 19.36 14.36
CA LEU A 44 -3.40 18.87 13.76
C LEU A 44 -2.46 18.34 14.84
N PHE A 45 -1.88 17.18 14.62
CA PHE A 45 -0.82 16.66 15.48
C PHE A 45 0.51 16.89 14.78
N VAL A 46 1.31 17.81 15.32
CA VAL A 46 2.62 18.14 14.77
C VAL A 46 3.71 17.33 15.44
N THR A 47 4.64 16.83 14.63
CA THR A 47 5.86 16.17 15.09
C THR A 47 7.05 16.74 14.32
N ASN A 48 8.05 17.29 15.01
CA ASN A 48 9.25 17.79 14.36
C ASN A 48 10.31 16.69 14.19
N GLU A 49 10.70 16.41 12.95
CA GLU A 49 11.64 15.34 12.56
C GLU A 49 13.10 15.59 13.02
N SER A 50 13.49 16.82 13.40
CA SER A 50 14.86 17.12 13.86
C SER A 50 15.14 16.72 15.33
N ASP A 51 14.30 15.86 15.88
CA ASP A 51 13.97 15.60 17.29
C ASP A 51 14.49 14.35 18.06
N LYS A 52 15.49 14.38 18.96
CA LYS A 52 15.91 13.23 19.81
C LYS A 52 15.03 13.03 21.09
N SER A 53 13.70 13.14 21.02
CA SER A 53 12.83 12.99 22.22
C SER A 53 12.70 11.52 22.64
N THR A 54 12.47 11.26 23.94
CA THR A 54 12.35 9.90 24.47
C THR A 54 11.12 9.18 23.90
N ASP A 55 11.30 7.91 23.56
CA ASP A 55 10.27 6.99 23.01
C ASP A 55 8.91 7.08 23.72
N PHE A 56 8.90 7.27 25.04
CA PHE A 56 7.67 7.25 25.84
C PHE A 56 6.73 8.41 25.52
N ILE A 57 7.25 9.63 25.40
CA ILE A 57 6.42 10.82 25.20
C ILE A 57 5.83 10.81 23.78
N MET A 58 6.60 10.36 22.80
CA MET A 58 6.11 10.17 21.43
C MET A 58 5.03 9.10 21.35
N ARG A 59 5.21 7.95 22.01
CA ARG A 59 4.17 6.91 22.09
C ARG A 59 2.87 7.42 22.73
N LEU A 60 2.97 8.27 23.74
CA LEU A 60 1.79 8.87 24.40
C LEU A 60 1.08 9.89 23.50
N HIS A 61 1.85 10.74 22.81
CA HIS A 61 1.34 11.64 21.78
C HIS A 61 0.61 10.89 20.68
N GLU A 62 1.20 9.81 20.15
CA GLU A 62 0.61 8.99 19.10
C GLU A 62 -0.65 8.26 19.57
N LYS A 63 -0.61 7.67 20.76
CA LYS A 63 -1.76 6.99 21.38
C LYS A 63 -2.95 7.94 21.52
N ASN A 64 -2.72 9.16 22.01
CA ASN A 64 -3.78 10.12 22.28
C ASN A 64 -4.29 10.80 21.00
N ALA A 65 -3.43 11.00 19.99
CA ALA A 65 -3.85 11.38 18.65
C ALA A 65 -4.77 10.30 18.03
N ALA A 66 -4.40 9.02 18.16
CA ALA A 66 -5.22 7.89 17.71
C ALA A 66 -6.60 7.84 18.37
N ALA A 67 -6.71 8.21 19.65
CA ALA A 67 -8.00 8.30 20.33
C ALA A 67 -8.92 9.37 19.74
N ILE A 68 -8.37 10.48 19.24
CA ILE A 68 -9.13 11.56 18.58
C ILE A 68 -9.50 11.17 17.14
N PHE A 69 -8.58 10.53 16.39
CA PHE A 69 -8.89 9.98 15.07
C PHE A 69 -10.07 9.01 15.10
N LYS A 70 -10.24 8.25 16.19
CA LYS A 70 -11.38 7.34 16.37
C LYS A 70 -12.73 8.06 16.54
N GLN A 71 -12.76 9.34 16.91
CA GLN A 71 -14.00 10.09 17.17
C GLN A 71 -14.53 10.85 15.96
N VAL A 72 -13.74 10.99 14.89
CA VAL A 72 -14.12 11.71 13.67
C VAL A 72 -13.74 10.84 12.48
N PRO A 73 -14.71 10.26 11.73
CA PRO A 73 -14.38 9.27 10.72
C PRO A 73 -13.47 9.76 9.60
N PHE A 74 -13.52 11.03 9.20
CA PHE A 74 -12.66 11.62 8.16
C PHE A 74 -12.55 13.13 8.35
N SER A 75 -11.60 13.78 7.65
CA SER A 75 -11.63 15.24 7.52
C SER A 75 -12.90 15.63 6.77
N THR A 76 -13.83 16.32 7.42
CA THR A 76 -15.07 16.81 6.80
C THR A 76 -14.82 18.15 6.13
N THR A 77 -15.81 18.68 5.41
CA THR A 77 -15.79 20.08 4.92
C THR A 77 -15.69 21.12 6.05
N ASN A 78 -15.90 20.71 7.31
CA ASN A 78 -15.91 21.59 8.48
C ASN A 78 -14.76 21.33 9.46
N LEU A 79 -14.17 20.13 9.48
CA LEU A 79 -13.10 19.76 10.40
C LEU A 79 -12.02 18.89 9.74
N LEU A 80 -10.77 19.36 9.77
CA LEU A 80 -9.58 18.58 9.40
C LEU A 80 -8.95 17.96 10.65
N VAL A 81 -8.83 16.63 10.71
CA VAL A 81 -8.08 15.95 11.79
C VAL A 81 -6.95 15.16 11.15
N THR A 82 -5.69 15.56 11.37
CA THR A 82 -4.55 14.87 10.73
C THR A 82 -3.24 15.00 11.51
N LYS A 83 -2.27 14.13 11.22
CA LYS A 83 -0.87 14.33 11.60
C LYS A 83 -0.13 15.10 10.50
N THR A 84 0.82 15.94 10.86
CA THR A 84 1.62 16.67 9.88
C THR A 84 3.05 16.93 10.38
N ASP A 85 3.99 16.87 9.45
CA ASP A 85 5.40 17.23 9.59
C ASP A 85 5.70 18.62 8.98
N ALA A 86 4.65 19.41 8.71
CA ALA A 86 4.80 20.75 8.17
C ALA A 86 5.59 21.64 9.14
N LYS A 87 6.61 22.31 8.60
CA LYS A 87 7.45 23.27 9.32
C LYS A 87 6.76 24.61 9.54
N LYS A 88 5.74 24.90 8.73
CA LYS A 88 4.92 26.11 8.84
C LYS A 88 3.45 25.76 8.61
N LEU A 89 2.58 26.23 9.50
CA LEU A 89 1.13 26.07 9.38
C LEU A 89 0.51 27.44 9.19
N THR A 90 -0.35 27.59 8.20
CA THR A 90 -1.08 28.81 7.90
C THR A 90 -2.57 28.52 7.93
N PHE A 91 -3.33 29.25 8.73
CA PHE A 91 -4.77 29.11 8.85
C PHE A 91 -5.41 30.39 8.33
N SER A 92 -6.25 30.27 7.31
CA SER A 92 -6.89 31.42 6.65
C SER A 92 -8.41 31.29 6.79
N VAL A 93 -9.04 32.26 7.46
CA VAL A 93 -10.49 32.33 7.61
C VAL A 93 -10.96 33.76 7.33
N LYS A 94 -11.84 33.90 6.34
CA LYS A 94 -12.30 35.21 5.83
C LYS A 94 -11.09 36.12 5.52
N ASN A 95 -10.97 37.26 6.20
CA ASN A 95 -9.90 38.25 5.98
C ASN A 95 -8.75 38.12 7.00
N GLN A 96 -8.69 37.04 7.78
CA GLN A 96 -7.68 36.84 8.81
C GLN A 96 -6.82 35.60 8.51
N GLN A 97 -5.51 35.75 8.75
CA GLN A 97 -4.53 34.71 8.54
C GLN A 97 -3.66 34.55 9.79
N TRP A 98 -3.55 33.34 10.31
CA TRP A 98 -2.66 33.00 11.41
C TRP A 98 -1.58 32.06 10.92
N THR A 99 -0.33 32.37 11.25
CA THR A 99 0.81 31.53 10.91
C THR A 99 1.42 30.99 12.20
N ILE A 100 1.68 29.69 12.23
CA ILE A 100 2.46 29.02 13.26
C ILE A 100 3.72 28.48 12.60
N ASP A 101 4.87 28.96 13.05
CA ASP A 101 6.16 28.34 12.74
C ASP A 101 6.36 27.16 13.69
N VAL A 102 6.26 25.95 13.14
CA VAL A 102 6.33 24.71 13.91
C VAL A 102 7.72 24.49 14.49
N LEU A 103 8.76 25.05 13.85
CA LEU A 103 10.13 25.01 14.37
C LEU A 103 10.31 25.89 15.61
N SER A 104 9.43 26.85 15.83
CA SER A 104 9.48 27.76 16.99
C SER A 104 8.68 27.30 18.20
N LEU A 105 8.05 26.11 18.13
CA LEU A 105 7.23 25.58 19.22
C LEU A 105 8.09 25.16 20.43
N LYS A 106 7.51 25.29 21.63
CA LYS A 106 8.18 24.96 22.90
C LYS A 106 8.47 23.47 23.06
N GLN A 107 7.72 22.60 22.39
CA GLN A 107 7.92 21.15 22.43
C GLN A 107 7.81 20.56 21.02
N ARG A 108 8.48 19.41 20.87
CA ARG A 108 8.71 18.67 19.62
C ARG A 108 7.45 18.02 19.05
N HIS A 109 6.45 17.82 19.90
CA HIS A 109 5.14 17.28 19.57
C HIS A 109 4.07 18.17 20.22
N ALA A 110 3.03 18.47 19.48
CA ALA A 110 1.90 19.25 19.99
C ALA A 110 0.64 18.92 19.20
N MET A 111 -0.50 19.21 19.79
CA MET A 111 -1.76 19.32 19.07
C MET A 111 -2.03 20.80 18.79
N ILE A 112 -2.21 21.15 17.52
CA ILE A 112 -2.66 22.46 17.07
C ILE A 112 -4.16 22.40 16.86
N LEU A 113 -4.89 23.17 17.65
CA LEU A 113 -6.35 23.20 17.64
C LEU A 113 -6.83 24.53 17.07
N PHE A 114 -7.57 24.47 15.98
CA PHE A 114 -8.14 25.62 15.28
C PHE A 114 -9.66 25.48 15.23
N ASP A 115 -10.37 26.40 15.88
CA ASP A 115 -11.84 26.39 15.98
C ASP A 115 -12.54 27.19 14.87
N GLY A 116 -11.78 27.79 13.96
CA GLY A 116 -12.29 28.60 12.86
C GLY A 116 -12.76 29.99 13.25
N LEU A 117 -12.61 30.39 14.51
CA LEU A 117 -13.06 31.69 15.02
C LEU A 117 -11.89 32.60 15.42
N GLY A 118 -10.76 32.02 15.86
CA GLY A 118 -9.62 32.81 16.30
C GLY A 118 -8.27 32.11 16.14
N LYS A 119 -7.24 32.69 16.76
CA LYS A 119 -5.86 32.19 16.69
C LYS A 119 -5.80 30.71 17.12
N PRO A 120 -5.13 29.82 16.36
CA PRO A 120 -5.01 28.43 16.74
C PRO A 120 -4.29 28.26 18.10
N LYS A 121 -4.78 27.31 18.89
CA LYS A 121 -4.24 26.96 20.21
C LYS A 121 -3.20 25.85 20.04
N ILE A 122 -2.08 25.98 20.75
CA ILE A 122 -1.03 24.96 20.78
C ILE A 122 -1.12 24.24 22.12
N ILE A 123 -1.33 22.93 22.08
CA ILE A 123 -1.52 22.09 23.25
C ILE A 123 -0.36 21.10 23.30
N TYR A 124 0.43 21.21 24.36
CA TYR A 124 1.65 20.44 24.53
C TYR A 124 1.42 19.14 25.31
N ASP A 125 0.59 19.18 26.36
CA ASP A 125 0.30 18.00 27.16
C ASP A 125 -0.63 17.03 26.42
N SER A 126 -0.04 15.93 25.96
CA SER A 126 -0.74 14.85 25.26
C SER A 126 -1.91 14.25 26.06
N ASN A 127 -1.90 14.27 27.39
CA ASN A 127 -3.01 13.76 28.20
C ASN A 127 -4.27 14.64 28.11
N THR A 128 -4.10 15.91 27.75
CA THR A 128 -5.20 16.88 27.65
C THR A 128 -5.82 16.96 26.26
N TYR A 129 -5.25 16.28 25.26
CA TYR A 129 -5.66 16.39 23.86
C TYR A 129 -7.16 16.16 23.68
N LEU A 130 -7.69 15.07 24.24
CA LEU A 130 -9.10 14.75 24.07
C LEU A 130 -10.01 15.79 24.75
N ALA A 131 -9.65 16.22 25.97
CA ALA A 131 -10.41 17.24 26.68
C ALA A 131 -10.41 18.58 25.94
N ALA A 132 -9.28 18.97 25.37
CA ALA A 132 -9.12 20.21 24.64
C ALA A 132 -9.81 20.19 23.27
N ALA A 133 -9.80 19.05 22.56
CA ALA A 133 -10.48 18.90 21.28
C ALA A 133 -12.00 18.71 21.43
N LYS A 134 -12.48 18.34 22.63
CA LYS A 134 -13.88 17.94 22.89
C LYS A 134 -14.92 18.85 22.26
N SER A 135 -14.81 20.18 22.37
CA SER A 135 -15.81 21.10 21.83
C SER A 135 -15.87 21.08 20.30
N ILE A 136 -14.72 21.02 19.62
CA ILE A 136 -14.65 20.91 18.16
C ILE A 136 -15.14 19.52 17.71
N LEU A 137 -14.78 18.47 18.44
CA LEU A 137 -15.23 17.11 18.16
C LEU A 137 -16.75 16.98 18.33
N SER A 138 -17.33 17.47 19.44
CA SER A 138 -18.78 17.45 19.71
C SER A 138 -19.63 18.26 18.72
N ASN A 139 -19.05 19.30 18.12
CA ASN A 139 -19.77 20.12 17.13
C ASN A 139 -19.62 19.59 15.70
N ASN A 140 -18.66 18.70 15.46
CA ASN A 140 -18.43 18.01 14.17
C ASN A 140 -18.74 16.52 14.22
N THR A 141 -19.19 16.01 15.37
CA THR A 141 -20.04 14.84 15.41
C THR A 141 -21.35 15.23 14.74
N GLN A 142 -21.36 15.26 13.41
CA GLN A 142 -22.55 14.74 12.75
C GLN A 142 -22.72 13.35 13.33
N VAL A 143 -23.80 13.20 14.10
CA VAL A 143 -24.50 11.93 14.26
C VAL A 143 -24.36 11.26 12.90
N ALA A 144 -23.56 10.19 12.83
CA ALA A 144 -23.47 9.36 11.65
C ALA A 144 -24.89 9.28 11.12
N SER A 145 -25.13 9.86 9.93
CA SER A 145 -26.48 9.98 9.41
C SER A 145 -27.13 8.63 9.64
N LYS A 146 -28.30 8.61 10.31
CA LYS A 146 -29.17 7.43 10.37
C LYS A 146 -29.74 7.12 8.98
N ASN A 147 -28.92 7.22 7.94
CA ASN A 147 -29.09 6.43 6.76
C ASN A 147 -28.62 5.02 7.15
N PRO A 148 -29.40 3.98 6.84
CA PRO A 148 -29.04 2.59 7.11
C PRO A 148 -27.94 2.12 6.15
N SER A 149 -26.84 2.88 6.00
CA SER A 149 -25.60 2.31 5.49
C SER A 149 -25.09 1.40 6.60
N SER A 150 -25.36 0.11 6.46
CA SER A 150 -24.97 -0.97 7.36
C SER A 150 -23.67 -0.66 8.10
N GLN A 151 -23.75 -0.41 9.42
CA GLN A 151 -22.55 -0.43 10.24
C GLN A 151 -21.94 -1.82 10.10
N TYR A 152 -20.78 -1.89 9.47
CA TYR A 152 -20.10 -3.16 9.28
C TYR A 152 -19.50 -3.56 10.62
N ASN A 153 -20.14 -4.52 11.29
CA ASN A 153 -19.64 -5.10 12.52
C ASN A 153 -18.61 -6.17 12.18
N ALA A 154 -17.35 -5.93 12.53
CA ALA A 154 -16.23 -6.85 12.28
C ALA A 154 -16.51 -8.25 12.84
N GLN A 155 -17.00 -8.32 14.08
CA GLN A 155 -17.30 -9.59 14.75
C GLN A 155 -18.36 -10.37 13.98
N HIS A 156 -19.49 -9.73 13.67
CA HIS A 156 -20.57 -10.36 12.90
C HIS A 156 -20.09 -10.82 11.51
N PHE A 157 -19.28 -10.00 10.83
CA PHE A 157 -18.70 -10.39 9.54
C PHE A 157 -17.80 -11.62 9.68
N PHE A 158 -16.83 -11.60 10.60
CA PHE A 158 -15.92 -12.73 10.80
C PHE A 158 -16.65 -14.01 11.22
N ASP A 159 -17.66 -13.89 12.09
CA ASP A 159 -18.50 -15.02 12.50
C ASP A 159 -19.28 -15.59 11.32
N SER A 160 -19.82 -14.74 10.44
CA SER A 160 -20.53 -15.19 9.24
C SER A 160 -19.62 -15.94 8.27
N ILE A 161 -18.37 -15.49 8.09
CA ILE A 161 -17.38 -16.16 7.23
C ILE A 161 -16.96 -17.50 7.84
N ALA A 162 -16.79 -17.58 9.16
CA ALA A 162 -16.41 -18.81 9.86
C ALA A 162 -17.50 -19.90 9.76
N GLN A 163 -18.77 -19.53 9.58
CA GLN A 163 -19.88 -20.47 9.44
C GLN A 163 -19.99 -21.10 8.04
N VAL A 164 -19.30 -20.57 7.02
CA VAL A 164 -19.42 -21.11 5.66
C VAL A 164 -18.66 -22.42 5.54
N GLN A 165 -19.39 -23.52 5.32
CA GLN A 165 -18.82 -24.84 5.10
C GLN A 165 -18.54 -25.07 3.61
N PHE A 166 -17.39 -24.58 3.14
CA PHE A 166 -16.87 -24.94 1.83
C PHE A 166 -15.48 -25.55 1.97
N ILE A 167 -15.28 -26.72 1.36
CA ILE A 167 -13.99 -27.40 1.30
C ILE A 167 -13.54 -27.40 -0.16
N PRO A 168 -12.46 -26.67 -0.50
CA PRO A 168 -11.91 -26.66 -1.85
C PRO A 168 -11.58 -28.07 -2.33
N SER A 169 -11.94 -28.40 -3.57
CA SER A 169 -11.43 -29.61 -4.23
C SER A 169 -10.00 -29.38 -4.74
N ARG A 170 -9.26 -30.47 -5.00
CA ARG A 170 -7.94 -30.39 -5.64
C ARG A 170 -7.99 -29.66 -7.00
N GLN A 171 -9.05 -29.89 -7.78
CA GLN A 171 -9.24 -29.23 -9.08
C GLN A 171 -9.48 -27.73 -8.92
N TYR A 172 -10.32 -27.33 -7.96
CA TYR A 172 -10.54 -25.92 -7.64
C TYR A 172 -9.23 -25.25 -7.23
N ALA A 173 -8.47 -25.87 -6.31
CA ALA A 173 -7.20 -25.32 -5.83
C ALA A 173 -6.19 -25.13 -6.96
N ALA A 174 -6.04 -26.15 -7.83
CA ALA A 174 -5.17 -26.07 -8.99
C ALA A 174 -5.58 -24.92 -9.94
N ALA A 175 -6.87 -24.72 -10.17
CA ALA A 175 -7.38 -23.65 -11.02
C ALA A 175 -7.11 -22.25 -10.42
N ILE A 176 -7.30 -22.07 -9.10
CA ILE A 176 -6.97 -20.83 -8.40
C ILE A 176 -5.46 -20.51 -8.49
N ILE A 177 -4.61 -21.50 -8.22
CA ILE A 177 -3.15 -21.33 -8.28
C ILE A 177 -2.72 -20.96 -9.71
N ALA A 178 -3.28 -21.60 -10.73
CA ALA A 178 -2.96 -21.37 -12.13
C ALA A 178 -3.49 -20.04 -12.70
N ASN A 179 -4.51 -19.42 -12.10
CA ASN A 179 -5.17 -18.24 -12.70
C ASN A 179 -4.34 -16.96 -12.58
N THR A 180 -3.63 -16.58 -13.66
CA THR A 180 -2.70 -15.44 -13.74
C THR A 180 -3.25 -14.09 -13.27
N ALA A 181 -4.57 -13.90 -13.26
CA ALA A 181 -5.21 -12.65 -12.86
C ALA A 181 -5.38 -12.47 -11.34
N LEU A 182 -5.07 -13.50 -10.52
CA LEU A 182 -5.09 -13.40 -9.06
C LEU A 182 -3.74 -12.90 -8.52
N PRO A 183 -3.65 -11.71 -7.89
CA PRO A 183 -2.40 -11.19 -7.34
C PRO A 183 -1.83 -12.06 -6.20
N LEU A 184 -2.70 -12.76 -5.47
CA LEU A 184 -2.37 -13.55 -4.28
C LEU A 184 -1.30 -14.64 -4.54
N TYR A 185 -1.37 -15.30 -5.69
CA TYR A 185 -0.47 -16.42 -6.05
C TYR A 185 0.64 -16.00 -7.01
N TYR A 186 0.80 -14.70 -7.21
CA TYR A 186 1.66 -14.21 -8.26
C TYR A 186 3.14 -14.56 -8.04
N SER A 187 3.62 -14.60 -6.78
CA SER A 187 5.01 -14.98 -6.47
C SER A 187 5.31 -16.44 -6.75
N GLN A 188 4.30 -17.31 -6.70
CA GLN A 188 4.47 -18.74 -6.94
C GLN A 188 4.56 -19.12 -8.42
N ARG A 189 4.07 -18.24 -9.29
CA ARG A 189 4.01 -18.49 -10.73
C ARG A 189 5.33 -18.24 -11.44
N LYS A 190 6.17 -17.39 -10.86
CA LYS A 190 6.97 -16.52 -11.72
C LYS A 190 8.27 -17.12 -12.21
N ASN A 191 8.81 -18.08 -11.48
CA ASN A 191 10.07 -18.72 -11.83
C ASN A 191 10.22 -20.12 -11.21
N GLN A 192 9.17 -20.65 -10.56
CA GLN A 192 9.25 -21.83 -9.70
C GLN A 192 10.52 -21.81 -8.84
N CYS A 193 10.74 -20.67 -8.16
CA CYS A 193 11.93 -20.50 -7.33
C CYS A 193 12.02 -21.62 -6.31
N ASP A 194 13.22 -22.11 -6.11
CA ASP A 194 13.49 -23.14 -5.12
C ASP A 194 14.79 -22.84 -4.38
N GLY A 195 14.74 -22.95 -3.05
CA GLY A 195 15.81 -22.57 -2.14
C GLY A 195 15.72 -21.14 -1.60
N THR A 196 16.84 -20.66 -1.06
CA THR A 196 16.94 -19.37 -0.37
C THR A 196 17.54 -18.32 -1.28
N TYR A 197 16.89 -17.16 -1.36
CA TYR A 197 17.34 -16.02 -2.16
C TYR A 197 17.53 -14.80 -1.27
N VAL A 198 18.55 -14.01 -1.59
CA VAL A 198 18.87 -12.76 -0.90
C VAL A 198 18.81 -11.63 -1.92
N MET A 199 17.96 -10.65 -1.67
CA MET A 199 17.93 -9.39 -2.38
C MET A 199 18.59 -8.31 -1.52
N GLN A 200 19.57 -7.61 -2.08
CA GLN A 200 20.25 -6.49 -1.44
C GLN A 200 20.01 -5.20 -2.20
N GLN A 201 19.85 -4.10 -1.46
CA GLN A 201 19.72 -2.75 -1.99
C GLN A 201 21.01 -1.96 -1.82
N PHE A 202 21.42 -1.31 -2.92
CA PHE A 202 22.58 -0.43 -3.00
C PHE A 202 22.17 0.98 -3.45
N SER A 203 22.90 2.01 -3.01
CA SER A 203 22.58 3.40 -3.36
C SER A 203 23.06 3.81 -4.74
N ASP A 204 24.08 3.15 -5.27
CA ASP A 204 24.76 3.54 -6.49
C ASP A 204 25.35 2.32 -7.24
N GLU A 205 26.02 2.60 -8.36
CA GLU A 205 26.66 1.57 -9.21
C GLU A 205 27.89 0.93 -8.56
N ASN A 206 28.48 1.60 -7.56
CA ASN A 206 29.63 1.10 -6.81
C ASN A 206 29.23 0.11 -5.70
N GLU A 207 27.95 -0.25 -5.65
CA GLU A 207 27.40 -1.20 -4.68
C GLU A 207 27.66 -0.79 -3.23
N VAL A 208 27.60 0.52 -2.95
CA VAL A 208 27.59 0.99 -1.56
C VAL A 208 26.30 0.48 -0.91
N GLU A 209 26.43 -0.36 0.12
CA GLU A 209 25.30 -1.02 0.79
C GLU A 209 24.48 0.01 1.59
N THR A 210 23.18 0.11 1.31
CA THR A 210 22.35 1.21 1.85
C THR A 210 21.06 0.79 2.54
N GLY A 211 20.92 -0.48 2.91
CA GLY A 211 20.19 -0.78 4.15
C GLY A 211 18.84 -1.48 4.02
N ALA A 212 18.51 -2.14 2.91
CA ALA A 212 17.48 -3.17 2.91
C ALA A 212 18.03 -4.51 2.40
N ILE A 213 17.89 -5.55 3.22
CA ILE A 213 18.22 -6.94 2.85
C ILE A 213 16.95 -7.77 3.01
N VAL A 214 16.49 -8.37 1.92
CA VAL A 214 15.35 -9.28 1.95
C VAL A 214 15.85 -10.70 1.70
N THR A 215 15.60 -11.60 2.64
CA THR A 215 15.85 -13.03 2.46
C THR A 215 14.51 -13.74 2.29
N THR A 216 14.36 -14.50 1.21
CA THR A 216 13.12 -15.23 0.91
C THR A 216 13.43 -16.70 0.67
N VAL A 217 12.64 -17.58 1.27
CA VAL A 217 12.75 -19.03 1.11
C VAL A 217 11.60 -19.52 0.27
N TYR A 218 11.92 -20.28 -0.77
CA TYR A 218 10.94 -20.96 -1.61
C TYR A 218 11.14 -22.48 -1.55
N GLU A 219 10.03 -23.20 -1.64
CA GLU A 219 9.99 -24.66 -1.82
C GLU A 219 8.94 -25.00 -2.88
N GLU A 220 9.34 -25.71 -3.94
CA GLU A 220 8.46 -26.06 -5.06
C GLU A 220 7.74 -24.84 -5.66
N GLY A 221 8.42 -23.70 -5.74
CA GLY A 221 7.84 -22.43 -6.19
C GLY A 221 7.00 -21.70 -5.15
N LYS A 222 6.67 -22.28 -4.00
CA LYS A 222 5.89 -21.63 -2.94
C LYS A 222 6.79 -20.78 -2.07
N GLU A 223 6.46 -19.50 -1.89
CA GLU A 223 7.13 -18.65 -0.91
C GLU A 223 6.75 -19.10 0.51
N LEU A 224 7.71 -19.58 1.29
CA LEU A 224 7.48 -20.05 2.64
C LEU A 224 7.68 -18.94 3.67
N THR A 225 8.80 -18.24 3.56
CA THR A 225 9.15 -17.16 4.48
C THR A 225 9.81 -16.01 3.73
N SER A 226 9.63 -14.81 4.26
CA SER A 226 10.34 -13.61 3.80
C SER A 226 10.74 -12.78 4.99
N ASN A 227 12.00 -12.37 5.04
CA ASN A 227 12.61 -11.61 6.13
C ASN A 227 13.23 -10.34 5.55
N ASN A 228 12.62 -9.20 5.82
CA ASN A 228 13.09 -7.89 5.37
C ASN A 228 13.75 -7.13 6.53
N LEU A 229 15.08 -7.01 6.45
CA LEU A 229 15.88 -6.19 7.35
C LEU A 229 16.02 -4.80 6.72
N SER A 230 15.35 -3.80 7.31
CA SER A 230 15.40 -2.43 6.81
C SER A 230 15.34 -1.42 7.95
N GLY A 231 16.26 -0.44 7.92
CA GLY A 231 16.26 0.66 8.89
C GLY A 231 16.35 0.21 10.36
N GLY A 232 17.06 -0.90 10.63
CA GLY A 232 17.18 -1.50 11.97
C GLY A 232 15.96 -2.31 12.43
N ASN A 233 14.91 -2.40 11.62
CA ASN A 233 13.76 -3.26 11.87
C ASN A 233 13.86 -4.55 11.08
N ASN A 234 13.31 -5.62 11.66
CA ASN A 234 13.09 -6.87 10.98
C ASN A 234 11.59 -7.09 10.77
N TYR A 235 11.15 -7.16 9.52
CA TYR A 235 9.80 -7.56 9.13
C TYR A 235 9.84 -8.97 8.55
N PHE A 236 9.35 -9.91 9.32
CA PHE A 236 9.30 -11.32 8.94
C PHE A 236 7.87 -11.72 8.60
N SER A 237 7.71 -12.52 7.56
CA SER A 237 6.44 -13.15 7.19
C SER A 237 6.63 -14.63 6.97
N LYS A 238 5.63 -15.42 7.38
CA LYS A 238 5.55 -16.87 7.12
C LYS A 238 4.21 -17.20 6.51
N ARG A 239 4.22 -17.95 5.40
CA ARG A 239 3.01 -18.45 4.74
C ARG A 239 2.76 -19.89 5.14
N CYS A 240 1.52 -20.17 5.48
CA CYS A 240 1.02 -21.51 5.76
C CYS A 240 0.12 -21.94 4.61
N TYR A 241 0.30 -23.17 4.16
CA TYR A 241 -0.44 -23.75 3.05
C TYR A 241 -1.32 -24.91 3.53
N ASN A 242 -2.51 -25.05 2.95
CA ASN A 242 -3.33 -26.23 3.20
C ASN A 242 -2.85 -27.44 2.36
N GLN A 243 -3.48 -28.59 2.56
CA GLN A 243 -3.15 -29.84 1.87
C GLN A 243 -3.27 -29.78 0.32
N PHE A 244 -3.92 -28.76 -0.23
CA PHE A 244 -4.06 -28.56 -1.68
C PHE A 244 -3.11 -27.48 -2.23
N GLY A 245 -2.23 -26.93 -1.40
CA GLY A 245 -1.27 -25.89 -1.78
C GLY A 245 -1.83 -24.47 -1.81
N LEU A 246 -3.07 -24.25 -1.37
CA LEU A 246 -3.63 -22.90 -1.21
C LEU A 246 -3.07 -22.25 0.06
N ILE A 247 -2.81 -20.95 0.03
CA ILE A 247 -2.46 -20.14 1.21
C ILE A 247 -3.64 -20.21 2.17
N ASP A 248 -3.39 -20.70 3.38
CA ASP A 248 -4.34 -20.73 4.48
C ASP A 248 -4.18 -19.49 5.37
N SER A 249 -2.94 -19.11 5.65
CA SER A 249 -2.65 -17.88 6.41
C SER A 249 -1.25 -17.33 6.11
N ILE A 250 -1.08 -16.05 6.41
CA ILE A 250 0.21 -15.37 6.44
C ILE A 250 0.37 -14.75 7.81
N GLN A 251 1.40 -15.15 8.53
CA GLN A 251 1.75 -14.61 9.83
C GLN A 251 2.82 -13.53 9.65
N TYR A 252 2.67 -12.40 10.33
CA TYR A 252 3.66 -11.33 10.31
C TYR A 252 4.25 -11.11 11.70
N LEU A 253 5.57 -10.98 11.72
CA LEU A 253 6.35 -10.72 12.92
C LEU A 253 7.19 -9.46 12.67
N GLN A 254 7.23 -8.57 13.67
CA GLN A 254 8.15 -7.44 13.68
C GLN A 254 9.14 -7.63 14.83
N ASN A 255 10.44 -7.59 14.52
CA ASN A 255 11.51 -7.79 15.50
C ASN A 255 11.30 -9.06 16.34
N SER A 256 10.97 -10.16 15.65
CA SER A 256 10.68 -11.49 16.20
C SER A 256 9.46 -11.57 17.13
N LYS A 257 8.65 -10.51 17.21
CA LYS A 257 7.38 -10.51 17.94
C LYS A 257 6.22 -10.60 16.97
N TRP A 258 5.24 -11.44 17.28
CA TRP A 258 4.02 -11.53 16.49
C TRP A 258 3.30 -10.17 16.44
N SER A 259 2.90 -9.77 15.22
CA SER A 259 2.21 -8.51 14.96
C SER A 259 0.75 -8.75 14.64
N ASN A 260 0.47 -9.56 13.62
CA ASN A 260 -0.86 -9.88 13.13
C ASN A 260 -0.80 -11.08 12.17
N SER A 261 -1.96 -11.51 11.67
CA SER A 261 -2.07 -12.57 10.68
C SER A 261 -3.19 -12.27 9.70
N THR A 262 -2.94 -12.52 8.41
CA THR A 262 -3.99 -12.58 7.39
C THR A 262 -4.44 -14.04 7.24
N ILE A 263 -5.74 -14.29 7.34
CA ILE A 263 -6.36 -15.61 7.20
C ILE A 263 -7.12 -15.65 5.90
N TYR A 264 -7.02 -16.76 5.16
CA TYR A 264 -7.69 -16.96 3.88
C TYR A 264 -8.80 -18.00 3.99
N ARG A 265 -9.92 -17.70 3.35
CA ARG A 265 -11.08 -18.56 3.19
C ARG A 265 -11.48 -18.58 1.73
N TYR A 266 -11.64 -19.78 1.21
CA TYR A 266 -12.04 -20.00 -0.17
C TYR A 266 -13.52 -20.37 -0.18
N LEU A 267 -14.27 -19.78 -1.10
CA LEU A 267 -15.69 -19.99 -1.32
C LEU A 267 -15.90 -20.35 -2.81
N PRO A 268 -17.06 -20.91 -3.19
CA PRO A 268 -17.33 -21.26 -4.59
C PRO A 268 -17.12 -20.11 -5.57
N ASN A 269 -17.48 -18.90 -5.16
CA ASN A 269 -17.51 -17.68 -5.98
C ASN A 269 -16.74 -16.51 -5.34
N ALA A 270 -15.92 -16.77 -4.32
CA ALA A 270 -15.13 -15.71 -3.69
C ALA A 270 -13.88 -16.25 -3.00
N ILE A 271 -12.88 -15.39 -2.81
CA ILE A 271 -11.79 -15.59 -1.87
C ILE A 271 -11.90 -14.48 -0.84
N VAL A 272 -11.98 -14.84 0.43
CA VAL A 272 -12.02 -13.88 1.53
C VAL A 272 -10.70 -13.96 2.27
N SER A 273 -10.03 -12.82 2.41
CA SER A 273 -8.89 -12.67 3.30
C SER A 273 -9.23 -11.69 4.40
N TYR A 274 -8.82 -11.96 5.63
CA TYR A 274 -9.12 -11.05 6.74
C TYR A 274 -8.05 -11.08 7.81
N ASP A 275 -7.95 -9.96 8.53
CA ASP A 275 -7.05 -9.79 9.67
C ASP A 275 -7.90 -9.36 10.88
N PRO A 276 -8.14 -10.26 11.84
CA PRO A 276 -8.91 -9.95 13.04
C PRO A 276 -8.26 -8.87 13.90
N THR A 277 -6.92 -8.79 13.91
CA THR A 277 -6.17 -7.84 14.74
C THR A 277 -6.28 -6.43 14.17
N LEU A 278 -6.14 -6.30 12.86
CA LEU A 278 -6.31 -5.02 12.17
C LEU A 278 -7.77 -4.66 11.90
N GLN A 279 -8.69 -5.62 12.09
CA GLN A 279 -10.09 -5.52 11.73
C GLN A 279 -10.25 -5.05 10.28
N THR A 280 -9.68 -5.83 9.37
CA THR A 280 -9.80 -5.63 7.93
C THR A 280 -10.22 -6.93 7.25
N ALA A 281 -10.88 -6.80 6.11
CA ALA A 281 -11.18 -7.91 5.22
C ALA A 281 -11.05 -7.47 3.76
N THR A 282 -10.61 -8.37 2.90
CA THR A 282 -10.72 -8.23 1.44
C THR A 282 -11.54 -9.38 0.89
N ILE A 283 -12.51 -9.08 0.04
CA ILE A 283 -13.36 -10.04 -0.66
C ILE A 283 -13.08 -9.95 -2.15
N ASP A 284 -12.47 -10.97 -2.72
CA ASP A 284 -12.27 -11.14 -4.15
C ASP A 284 -13.40 -11.99 -4.73
N HIS A 285 -14.37 -11.35 -5.38
CA HIS A 285 -15.50 -12.01 -6.04
C HIS A 285 -15.06 -12.64 -7.35
N LEU A 286 -15.36 -13.92 -7.52
CA LEU A 286 -14.93 -14.72 -8.65
C LEU A 286 -16.08 -14.98 -9.63
N ASN A 287 -15.80 -14.93 -10.93
CA ASN A 287 -16.71 -15.44 -11.96
C ASN A 287 -16.59 -16.96 -12.14
N SER A 288 -17.34 -17.53 -13.09
CA SER A 288 -17.31 -18.97 -13.40
C SER A 288 -15.97 -19.49 -13.94
N LYS A 289 -15.09 -18.60 -14.42
CA LYS A 289 -13.71 -18.90 -14.81
C LYS A 289 -12.72 -18.70 -13.65
N LEU A 290 -13.23 -18.45 -12.44
CA LEU A 290 -12.46 -18.16 -11.22
C LEU A 290 -11.58 -16.91 -11.33
N GLN A 291 -11.94 -15.95 -12.20
CA GLN A 291 -11.27 -14.66 -12.31
C GLN A 291 -11.91 -13.66 -11.35
N VAL A 292 -11.12 -12.77 -10.74
CA VAL A 292 -11.62 -11.72 -9.86
C VAL A 292 -12.36 -10.67 -10.68
N VAL A 293 -13.67 -10.57 -10.54
CA VAL A 293 -14.46 -9.53 -11.22
C VAL A 293 -14.65 -8.29 -10.35
N LYS A 294 -14.56 -8.44 -9.03
CA LYS A 294 -14.63 -7.35 -8.06
C LYS A 294 -13.79 -7.70 -6.83
N SER A 295 -13.03 -6.74 -6.33
CA SER A 295 -12.37 -6.79 -5.03
C SER A 295 -12.98 -5.72 -4.13
N GLU A 296 -13.26 -6.05 -2.88
CA GLU A 296 -13.72 -5.11 -1.85
C GLU A 296 -12.84 -5.23 -0.61
N SER A 297 -12.18 -4.14 -0.21
CA SER A 297 -11.40 -4.05 1.02
C SER A 297 -12.19 -3.26 2.06
N ILE A 298 -12.68 -3.97 3.07
CA ILE A 298 -13.45 -3.45 4.19
C ILE A 298 -12.49 -3.14 5.34
N HIS A 299 -12.52 -1.90 5.80
CA HIS A 299 -11.84 -1.44 7.01
C HIS A 299 -12.88 -1.15 8.08
N PHE A 300 -13.13 -2.11 8.97
CA PHE A 300 -14.21 -2.01 9.97
C PHE A 300 -13.98 -0.87 10.97
N LEU A 301 -12.73 -0.60 11.36
CA LEU A 301 -12.40 0.53 12.24
C LEU A 301 -12.68 1.89 11.60
N TYR A 302 -12.50 2.00 10.29
CA TYR A 302 -12.65 3.25 9.55
C TYR A 302 -14.02 3.37 8.85
N GLN A 303 -14.87 2.33 8.96
CA GLN A 303 -16.13 2.20 8.23
C GLN A 303 -15.96 2.57 6.74
N ARG A 304 -14.90 2.03 6.13
CA ARG A 304 -14.47 2.33 4.76
C ARG A 304 -14.49 1.07 3.94
N ILE A 305 -14.98 1.17 2.72
CA ILE A 305 -14.83 0.13 1.71
C ILE A 305 -14.09 0.73 0.53
N ASP A 306 -12.92 0.21 0.22
CA ASP A 306 -12.27 0.47 -1.06
C ASP A 306 -12.66 -0.67 -2.01
N TRP A 307 -12.95 -0.38 -3.28
CA TRP A 307 -13.37 -1.39 -4.24
C TRP A 307 -12.67 -1.23 -5.58
N THR A 308 -12.51 -2.34 -6.28
CA THR A 308 -12.01 -2.40 -7.65
C THR A 308 -12.83 -3.38 -8.46
N ILE A 309 -13.27 -2.99 -9.65
CA ILE A 309 -13.92 -3.85 -10.64
C ILE A 309 -12.92 -4.13 -11.76
N TYR A 310 -12.81 -5.39 -12.17
CA TYR A 310 -11.88 -5.82 -13.19
C TYR A 310 -12.62 -6.28 -14.44
N SER A 311 -12.16 -5.81 -15.60
CA SER A 311 -12.58 -6.30 -16.90
C SER A 311 -11.47 -7.08 -17.57
N TYR A 312 -11.86 -8.00 -18.45
CA TYR A 312 -10.94 -8.92 -19.11
C TYR A 312 -11.07 -8.86 -20.62
N ASP A 313 -9.95 -9.01 -21.33
CA ASP A 313 -9.94 -9.20 -22.77
C ASP A 313 -10.30 -10.64 -23.19
N LYS A 314 -10.33 -10.89 -24.50
CA LYS A 314 -10.64 -12.22 -25.07
C LYS A 314 -9.60 -13.29 -24.72
N GLN A 315 -8.40 -12.87 -24.32
CA GLN A 315 -7.31 -13.74 -23.87
C GLN A 315 -7.32 -13.95 -22.34
N ASN A 316 -8.37 -13.48 -21.64
CA ASN A 316 -8.55 -13.58 -20.20
C ASN A 316 -7.52 -12.76 -19.37
N ARG A 317 -6.95 -11.70 -19.95
CA ARG A 317 -6.05 -10.75 -19.28
C ARG A 317 -6.80 -9.51 -18.84
N ILE A 318 -6.37 -8.89 -17.74
CA ILE A 318 -7.01 -7.66 -17.24
C ILE A 318 -6.82 -6.55 -18.27
N ASN A 319 -7.90 -6.01 -18.83
CA ASN A 319 -7.80 -4.90 -19.78
C ASN A 319 -8.14 -3.55 -19.14
N GLU A 320 -8.96 -3.55 -18.09
CA GLU A 320 -9.38 -2.35 -17.38
C GLU A 320 -9.65 -2.65 -15.90
N GLU A 321 -9.31 -1.69 -15.06
CA GLU A 321 -9.69 -1.62 -13.65
C GLU A 321 -10.46 -0.33 -13.42
N VAL A 322 -11.56 -0.39 -12.68
CA VAL A 322 -12.24 0.79 -12.16
C VAL A 322 -12.23 0.68 -10.65
N SER A 323 -11.68 1.67 -9.96
CA SER A 323 -11.60 1.66 -8.51
C SER A 323 -12.22 2.88 -7.88
N GLY A 324 -12.65 2.71 -6.64
CA GLY A 324 -13.31 3.74 -5.88
C GLY A 324 -13.33 3.44 -4.40
N ARG A 325 -13.97 4.36 -3.68
CA ARG A 325 -14.15 4.30 -2.24
C ARG A 325 -15.61 4.54 -1.91
N ASN A 326 -16.15 3.68 -1.06
CA ASN A 326 -17.56 3.59 -0.70
C ASN A 326 -18.40 3.57 -1.98
N ASP A 327 -19.14 4.63 -2.27
CA ASP A 327 -20.00 4.71 -3.46
C ASP A 327 -19.44 5.63 -4.57
N GLN A 328 -18.19 6.10 -4.43
CA GLN A 328 -17.59 7.05 -5.36
C GLN A 328 -16.41 6.43 -6.12
N ARG A 329 -16.45 6.54 -7.45
CA ARG A 329 -15.33 6.18 -8.32
C ARG A 329 -14.20 7.19 -8.15
N GLU A 330 -12.97 6.71 -7.94
CA GLU A 330 -11.78 7.56 -7.80
C GLU A 330 -10.85 7.46 -9.01
N SER A 331 -10.74 6.29 -9.63
CA SER A 331 -9.74 6.03 -10.66
C SER A 331 -10.18 4.99 -11.69
N ARG A 332 -9.60 5.06 -12.88
CA ARG A 332 -9.70 4.05 -13.92
C ARG A 332 -8.31 3.74 -14.46
N VAL A 333 -7.99 2.47 -14.65
CA VAL A 333 -6.72 2.03 -15.22
C VAL A 333 -6.99 1.20 -16.47
N ARG A 334 -6.23 1.43 -17.54
CA ARG A 334 -6.29 0.64 -18.77
C ARG A 334 -4.95 -0.01 -19.07
N TYR A 335 -5.01 -1.21 -19.63
CA TYR A 335 -3.86 -2.00 -20.01
C TYR A 335 -3.87 -2.26 -21.52
N ALA A 336 -2.72 -2.09 -22.17
CA ALA A 336 -2.51 -2.50 -23.55
C ALA A 336 -1.38 -3.52 -23.64
N TYR A 337 -1.54 -4.45 -24.58
CA TYR A 337 -0.67 -5.60 -24.77
C TYR A 337 -0.17 -5.63 -26.21
N SER A 338 1.11 -5.94 -26.43
CA SER A 338 1.69 -6.08 -27.78
C SER A 338 1.53 -7.48 -28.36
N ASP A 339 1.51 -8.50 -27.50
CA ASP A 339 1.48 -9.91 -27.91
C ASP A 339 0.30 -10.60 -27.23
N PRO A 340 -0.59 -11.31 -27.97
CA PRO A 340 -1.68 -12.07 -27.38
C PRO A 340 -1.24 -13.26 -26.51
N LYS A 341 0.02 -13.69 -26.61
CA LYS A 341 0.58 -14.81 -25.84
C LYS A 341 1.17 -14.40 -24.49
N THR A 342 1.35 -13.10 -24.24
CA THR A 342 1.94 -12.60 -23.00
C THR A 342 0.88 -12.00 -22.08
N SER A 343 1.06 -12.19 -20.78
CA SER A 343 0.26 -11.52 -19.74
C SER A 343 0.79 -10.14 -19.36
N ASP A 344 1.89 -9.72 -19.99
CA ASP A 344 2.59 -8.49 -19.66
C ASP A 344 2.10 -7.34 -20.53
N TYR A 345 1.63 -6.28 -19.87
CA TYR A 345 1.23 -5.06 -20.56
C TYR A 345 2.47 -4.33 -21.09
N ILE A 346 2.33 -3.68 -22.25
CA ILE A 346 3.30 -2.70 -22.77
C ILE A 346 2.97 -1.28 -22.34
N LEU A 347 1.72 -1.05 -21.95
CA LEU A 347 1.23 0.26 -21.55
C LEU A 347 0.18 0.08 -20.45
N ARG A 348 0.35 0.81 -19.36
CA ARG A 348 -0.65 0.98 -18.31
C ARG A 348 -0.96 2.46 -18.16
N GLN A 349 -2.21 2.85 -18.31
CA GLN A 349 -2.65 4.25 -18.21
C GLN A 349 -3.60 4.41 -17.04
N THR A 350 -3.36 5.41 -16.19
CA THR A 350 -4.21 5.74 -15.05
C THR A 350 -4.93 7.06 -15.33
N PHE A 351 -6.25 7.04 -15.16
CA PHE A 351 -7.15 8.16 -15.34
C PHE A 351 -7.79 8.53 -14.00
N ASP A 352 -8.00 9.82 -13.77
CA ASP A 352 -8.74 10.29 -12.60
C ASP A 352 -10.26 10.10 -12.75
N GLN A 353 -11.01 10.60 -11.76
CA GLN A 353 -12.48 10.60 -11.77
C GLN A 353 -13.10 11.34 -12.96
N ASN A 354 -12.39 12.28 -13.57
CA ASN A 354 -12.83 13.08 -14.72
C ASN A 354 -12.34 12.50 -16.05
N ASP A 355 -11.84 11.26 -16.05
CA ASP A 355 -11.26 10.59 -17.21
C ASP A 355 -10.02 11.30 -17.80
N GLN A 356 -9.36 12.16 -17.03
CA GLN A 356 -8.10 12.77 -17.45
C GLN A 356 -6.93 11.83 -17.17
N LEU A 357 -6.05 11.65 -18.16
CA LEU A 357 -4.83 10.86 -18.01
C LEU A 357 -3.90 11.54 -16.99
N THR A 358 -3.64 10.86 -15.88
CA THR A 358 -2.78 11.39 -14.80
C THR A 358 -1.42 10.71 -14.76
N ALA A 359 -1.34 9.44 -15.13
CA ALA A 359 -0.10 8.69 -15.13
C ALA A 359 -0.08 7.61 -16.20
N GLU A 360 1.12 7.24 -16.65
CA GLU A 360 1.32 6.10 -17.54
C GLU A 360 2.62 5.37 -17.21
N ILE A 361 2.61 4.04 -17.41
CA ILE A 361 3.81 3.20 -17.41
C ILE A 361 3.96 2.64 -18.80
N LYS A 362 5.10 2.91 -19.45
CA LYS A 362 5.48 2.33 -20.73
C LYS A 362 6.53 1.25 -20.49
N ARG A 363 6.27 0.06 -21.01
CA ARG A 363 7.17 -1.09 -20.92
C ARG A 363 7.75 -1.41 -22.29
N SER A 364 9.05 -1.60 -22.33
CA SER A 364 9.77 -2.08 -23.51
C SER A 364 10.74 -3.19 -23.15
N TYR A 365 11.10 -4.00 -24.15
CA TYR A 365 11.96 -5.17 -23.99
C TYR A 365 13.22 -5.01 -24.83
N ARG A 366 14.38 -5.32 -24.25
CA ARG A 366 15.69 -5.27 -24.92
C ARG A 366 16.50 -6.50 -24.52
N ALA A 367 16.63 -7.48 -25.41
CA ALA A 367 17.31 -8.75 -25.11
C ALA A 367 16.75 -9.42 -23.83
N ASN A 368 17.53 -9.47 -22.73
CA ASN A 368 17.11 -10.00 -21.42
C ASN A 368 16.74 -8.90 -20.40
N GLU A 369 16.53 -7.67 -20.87
CA GLU A 369 16.13 -6.53 -20.06
C GLU A 369 14.67 -6.14 -20.30
N THR A 370 13.98 -5.84 -19.21
CA THR A 370 12.69 -5.15 -19.21
C THR A 370 12.93 -3.71 -18.75
N VAL A 371 12.46 -2.75 -19.55
CA VAL A 371 12.59 -1.33 -19.25
C VAL A 371 11.21 -0.76 -19.02
N ASP A 372 10.99 -0.19 -17.84
CA ASP A 372 9.75 0.47 -17.45
C ASP A 372 9.99 1.97 -17.24
N GLU A 373 9.20 2.79 -17.92
CA GLU A 373 9.24 4.24 -17.83
C GLU A 373 7.91 4.75 -17.27
N PHE A 374 7.97 5.37 -16.09
CA PHE A 374 6.81 5.92 -15.39
C PHE A 374 6.72 7.43 -15.62
N TYR A 375 5.59 7.88 -16.15
CA TYR A 375 5.27 9.28 -16.38
C TYR A 375 4.12 9.70 -15.48
N PHE A 376 4.23 10.90 -14.91
CA PHE A 376 3.15 11.58 -14.21
C PHE A 376 2.86 12.89 -14.92
N LYS A 377 1.61 13.09 -15.34
CA LYS A 377 1.16 14.25 -16.14
C LYS A 377 2.07 14.53 -17.34
N GLY A 378 2.48 13.47 -18.04
CA GLY A 378 3.34 13.54 -19.22
C GLY A 378 4.85 13.74 -18.94
N VAL A 379 5.26 13.88 -17.68
CA VAL A 379 6.66 14.07 -17.30
C VAL A 379 7.25 12.77 -16.78
N LEU A 380 8.37 12.32 -17.36
CA LEU A 380 9.10 11.14 -16.88
C LEU A 380 9.55 11.36 -15.44
N GLN A 381 9.10 10.50 -14.52
CA GLN A 381 9.46 10.54 -13.12
C GLN A 381 10.52 9.50 -12.77
N GLN A 382 10.42 8.33 -13.40
CA GLN A 382 11.29 7.20 -13.08
C GLN A 382 11.47 6.30 -14.29
N LYS A 383 12.65 5.69 -14.36
CA LYS A 383 12.97 4.60 -15.27
C LYS A 383 13.56 3.44 -14.49
N SER A 384 13.04 2.24 -14.69
CA SER A 384 13.58 1.00 -14.12
C SER A 384 14.06 0.09 -15.25
N ILE A 385 15.23 -0.50 -15.07
CA ILE A 385 15.81 -1.49 -15.98
C ILE A 385 16.02 -2.75 -15.16
N VAL A 386 15.28 -3.80 -15.47
CA VAL A 386 15.42 -5.11 -14.84
C VAL A 386 16.09 -6.05 -15.82
N LYS A 387 17.28 -6.55 -15.46
CA LYS A 387 18.00 -7.56 -16.20
C LYS A 387 17.79 -8.91 -15.52
N ASP A 388 17.13 -9.80 -16.23
CA ASP A 388 16.95 -11.17 -15.77
C ASP A 388 18.22 -11.99 -16.04
N LEU A 389 18.70 -12.67 -15.00
CA LEU A 389 19.87 -13.54 -15.02
C LEU A 389 19.47 -15.03 -14.93
N GLY A 390 18.17 -15.34 -14.85
CA GLY A 390 17.64 -16.69 -14.75
C GLY A 390 17.66 -17.25 -13.33
N ASN A 391 17.00 -18.39 -13.12
CA ASN A 391 16.93 -19.07 -11.81
C ASN A 391 16.54 -18.14 -10.65
N CYS A 392 15.56 -17.26 -10.86
CA CYS A 392 15.15 -16.24 -9.88
C CYS A 392 16.24 -15.25 -9.46
N THR A 393 17.29 -15.08 -10.26
CA THR A 393 18.31 -14.07 -10.02
C THR A 393 18.14 -12.92 -11.01
N TYR A 394 18.33 -11.69 -10.55
CA TYR A 394 18.18 -10.51 -11.39
C TYR A 394 18.96 -9.33 -10.81
N GLU A 395 19.19 -8.34 -11.69
CA GLU A 395 19.62 -7.01 -11.31
C GLU A 395 18.54 -5.99 -11.72
N ASN A 396 18.32 -4.98 -10.89
CA ASN A 396 17.40 -3.89 -11.19
C ASN A 396 18.07 -2.55 -10.90
N TRP A 397 18.16 -1.69 -11.92
CA TRP A 397 18.61 -0.30 -11.79
C TRP A 397 17.43 0.65 -11.89
N ASN A 398 17.33 1.56 -10.93
CA ASN A 398 16.28 2.58 -10.87
C ASN A 398 16.89 3.96 -11.03
N TYR A 399 16.39 4.71 -11.99
CA TYR A 399 16.80 6.06 -12.32
C TYR A 399 15.63 7.02 -12.10
N ASN A 400 15.91 8.24 -11.64
CA ASN A 400 14.92 9.30 -11.63
C ASN A 400 14.70 9.90 -13.04
N GLY A 401 13.75 10.84 -13.16
CA GLY A 401 13.42 11.52 -14.41
C GLY A 401 14.57 12.33 -15.05
N HIS A 402 15.64 12.60 -14.30
CA HIS A 402 16.86 13.26 -14.80
C HIS A 402 17.96 12.26 -15.20
N GLY A 403 17.70 10.96 -15.15
CA GLY A 403 18.66 9.92 -15.50
C GLY A 403 19.70 9.63 -14.42
N LYS A 404 19.55 10.15 -13.19
CA LYS A 404 20.42 9.82 -12.07
C LYS A 404 19.98 8.50 -11.44
N LEU A 405 20.92 7.57 -11.24
CA LEU A 405 20.64 6.33 -10.50
C LEU A 405 20.25 6.66 -9.06
N THR A 406 19.13 6.10 -8.61
CA THR A 406 18.58 6.25 -7.25
C THR A 406 18.61 4.95 -6.45
N GLY A 407 18.88 3.81 -7.10
CA GLY A 407 19.12 2.56 -6.41
C GLY A 407 19.36 1.39 -7.36
N LYS A 408 20.17 0.44 -6.89
CA LYS A 408 20.40 -0.86 -7.54
C LYS A 408 19.91 -1.96 -6.59
N TYR A 409 19.20 -2.95 -7.12
CA TYR A 409 18.83 -4.16 -6.40
C TYR A 409 19.46 -5.36 -7.08
N VAL A 410 20.05 -6.25 -6.29
CA VAL A 410 20.61 -7.51 -6.79
C VAL A 410 19.99 -8.64 -6.00
N GLN A 411 19.39 -9.61 -6.70
CA GLN A 411 18.89 -10.84 -6.09
C GLN A 411 19.73 -12.02 -6.54
N THR A 412 20.28 -12.75 -5.56
CA THR A 412 21.08 -13.94 -5.78
C THR A 412 20.55 -15.13 -4.98
N ARG A 413 20.86 -16.34 -5.44
CA ARG A 413 20.60 -17.57 -4.68
C ARG A 413 21.70 -17.75 -3.64
N LYS A 414 21.32 -17.99 -2.39
CA LYS A 414 22.29 -18.32 -1.34
C LYS A 414 22.77 -19.78 -1.54
N PRO A 415 24.08 -20.04 -1.57
CA PRO A 415 24.60 -21.41 -1.53
C PRO A 415 24.10 -22.12 -0.25
N GLN A 416 23.77 -23.41 -0.38
CA GLN A 416 23.39 -24.24 0.77
C GLN A 416 24.57 -24.50 1.70
#